data_AF-A0A377JKY4-F1
#
_entry.id   AF-A0A377JKY4-F1
#
_cell.length_a   1.000
_cell.length_b   1.000
_cell.length_c   1.000
_cell.angle_alpha   90.00
_cell.angle_beta   90.00
_cell.angle_gamma   90.00
#
_symmetry.space_group_name_H-M   'P 1'
#
loop_
_entity.id
_entity.type
_entity.pdbx_description
1 polymer ?
#
loop_
_entity_poly.entity_id
_entity_poly.type
_entity_poly.pdbx_seq_one_letter_code
_entity_poly.pdbx_strand_id
1 'polypeptide(L)'
;MSQKSTALNAISLPLNQVNLIEASAGTGKTYTIGSVYLRLLLQAGENCFSRPLNVEEILVVTFTEMATEDLKRKIRERLTAAISVFSEYYEKQNKEIFTGEHQFLAELLPYLEDIPTALRRLKLAEQNLDLASIYTIHGFCRRMLMQHAFNSGVHFNLKLLKDQSDLLKQFANEFWREHFYSQPFEIANFISKELGSPDDVLSILESDLNKDVSVATDNQQSLSLSIDEFLQKSVGERLKAVEALKVFWLKNVDEISSIIMEEITKDYPKISSNLSIVKSTKKNVLKHGLNRLMNGQIIH
;
A
#
# COMPACT_ATOMS: atom_id res chain seq x y z
N MET A 1 -14.97 -19.29 16.39
CA MET A 1 -16.28 -19.37 17.08
C MET A 1 -17.16 -18.25 16.56
N SER A 2 -18.32 -18.60 15.98
CA SER A 2 -19.28 -17.60 15.47
C SER A 2 -19.98 -16.94 16.66
N GLN A 3 -19.47 -15.81 17.13
CA GLN A 3 -20.16 -15.00 18.14
C GLN A 3 -21.27 -14.23 17.42
N LYS A 4 -22.52 -14.57 17.75
CA LYS A 4 -23.69 -13.76 17.39
C LYS A 4 -23.47 -12.34 17.91
N SER A 5 -23.56 -11.33 17.05
CA SER A 5 -23.52 -9.94 17.48
C SER A 5 -24.75 -9.62 18.33
N THR A 6 -24.53 -9.07 19.52
CA THR A 6 -25.59 -8.59 20.42
C THR A 6 -25.79 -7.10 20.23
N ALA A 7 -27.02 -6.62 20.39
CA ALA A 7 -27.32 -5.19 20.35
C ALA A 7 -26.45 -4.45 21.39
N LEU A 8 -25.74 -3.42 20.95
CA LEU A 8 -24.81 -2.68 21.80
C LEU A 8 -25.57 -1.84 22.82
N ASN A 9 -25.33 -2.09 24.10
CA ASN A 9 -25.71 -1.19 25.18
C ASN A 9 -24.45 -0.49 25.73
N ALA A 10 -24.41 0.83 25.60
CA ALA A 10 -23.27 1.62 26.04
C ALA A 10 -23.06 1.61 27.56
N ILE A 11 -24.06 1.33 28.39
CA ILE A 11 -23.96 1.29 29.86
C ILE A 11 -23.32 -0.01 30.35
N SER A 12 -23.68 -1.15 29.75
CA SER A 12 -23.23 -2.47 30.19
C SER A 12 -21.98 -2.97 29.46
N LEU A 13 -21.57 -2.30 28.37
CA LEU A 13 -20.37 -2.64 27.61
C LEU A 13 -19.16 -2.78 28.55
N PRO A 14 -18.52 -3.96 28.64
CA PRO A 14 -17.41 -4.17 29.57
C PRO A 14 -16.16 -3.44 29.12
N LEU A 15 -15.66 -2.49 29.91
CA LEU A 15 -14.55 -1.61 29.49
C LEU A 15 -13.16 -2.19 29.79
N ASN A 16 -13.09 -3.25 30.59
CA ASN A 16 -11.87 -3.92 31.03
C ASN A 16 -11.46 -5.14 30.18
N GLN A 17 -12.03 -5.29 28.97
CA GLN A 17 -11.72 -6.37 28.05
C GLN A 17 -11.70 -5.89 26.60
N VAL A 18 -11.28 -6.77 25.68
CA VAL A 18 -11.33 -6.51 24.24
C VAL A 18 -12.77 -6.63 23.75
N ASN A 19 -13.29 -5.56 23.15
CA ASN A 19 -14.61 -5.56 22.51
C ASN A 19 -14.47 -5.22 21.02
N LEU A 20 -15.19 -5.97 20.19
CA LEU A 20 -15.37 -5.64 18.78
C LEU A 20 -16.79 -5.11 18.58
N ILE A 21 -16.90 -3.86 18.13
CA ILE A 21 -18.19 -3.20 17.90
C ILE A 21 -18.37 -3.04 16.39
N GLU A 22 -19.35 -3.75 15.84
CA GLU A 22 -19.76 -3.60 14.44
C GLU A 22 -20.73 -2.41 14.32
N ALA A 23 -20.49 -1.52 13.36
CA ALA A 23 -21.34 -0.35 13.18
C ALA A 23 -21.42 0.11 11.72
N SER A 24 -22.60 -0.03 11.13
CA SER A 24 -22.94 0.40 9.76
C SER A 24 -23.08 1.92 9.63
N ALA A 25 -23.17 2.44 8.41
CA ALA A 25 -23.41 3.86 8.19
C ALA A 25 -24.70 4.32 8.90
N GLY A 26 -24.65 5.48 9.56
CA GLY A 26 -25.81 6.05 10.27
C GLY A 26 -26.15 5.45 11.64
N THR A 27 -25.46 4.41 12.12
CA THR A 27 -25.80 3.74 13.40
C THR A 27 -25.24 4.42 14.66
N GLY A 28 -24.99 5.73 14.62
CA GLY A 28 -24.55 6.47 15.81
C GLY A 28 -23.14 6.14 16.31
N LYS A 29 -22.22 5.64 15.46
CA LYS A 29 -20.81 5.33 15.83
C LYS A 29 -20.17 6.36 16.76
N THR A 30 -20.23 7.63 16.36
CA THR A 30 -19.58 8.71 17.11
C THR A 30 -20.29 8.99 18.45
N TYR A 31 -21.61 8.83 18.49
CA TYR A 31 -22.40 8.94 19.71
C TYR A 31 -22.01 7.85 20.73
N THR A 32 -21.84 6.62 20.24
CA THR A 32 -21.38 5.49 21.04
C THR A 32 -19.98 5.76 21.61
N ILE A 33 -19.03 6.20 20.77
CA ILE A 33 -17.67 6.54 21.23
C ILE A 33 -17.73 7.61 22.33
N GLY A 34 -18.49 8.68 22.13
CA GLY A 34 -18.66 9.72 23.14
C GLY A 34 -19.27 9.20 24.45
N SER A 35 -20.22 8.26 24.36
CA SER A 35 -20.85 7.63 25.53
C SER A 35 -19.86 6.76 26.31
N VAL A 36 -19.05 5.96 25.61
CA VAL A 36 -17.96 5.18 26.21
C VAL A 36 -16.91 6.10 26.84
N TYR A 37 -16.55 7.19 26.16
CA TYR A 37 -15.60 8.18 26.66
C TYR A 37 -16.06 8.79 28.00
N LEU A 38 -17.34 9.18 28.10
CA LEU A 38 -17.92 9.68 29.36
C LEU A 38 -17.86 8.64 30.48
N ARG A 39 -18.15 7.36 30.18
CA ARG A 39 -18.07 6.28 31.18
C ARG A 39 -16.66 6.11 31.75
N LEU A 40 -15.65 6.21 30.89
CA LEU A 40 -14.24 6.13 31.29
C LEU A 40 -13.83 7.29 32.21
N LEU A 41 -14.26 8.51 31.89
CA LEU A 41 -13.98 9.69 32.73
C LEU A 41 -14.69 9.65 34.08
N LEU A 42 -15.93 9.16 34.09
CA LEU A 42 -16.78 9.17 35.29
C LEU A 42 -16.59 7.94 36.17
N GLN A 43 -15.99 6.86 35.65
CA GLN A 43 -16.03 5.52 36.24
C GLN A 43 -17.48 5.05 36.47
N ALA A 44 -18.32 5.16 35.43
CA ALA A 44 -19.76 4.96 35.55
C ALA A 44 -20.33 3.95 34.54
N GLY A 45 -21.40 3.26 34.94
CA GLY A 45 -21.95 2.10 34.25
C GLY A 45 -21.38 0.78 34.79
N GLU A 46 -21.76 -0.33 34.18
CA GLU A 46 -21.33 -1.67 34.64
C GLU A 46 -19.90 -1.98 34.14
N ASN A 47 -19.20 -2.94 34.76
CA ASN A 47 -17.95 -3.49 34.20
C ASN A 47 -16.88 -2.43 33.85
N CYS A 48 -16.77 -1.39 34.68
CA CYS A 48 -15.84 -0.27 34.48
C CYS A 48 -14.41 -0.60 34.93
N PHE A 49 -13.48 0.31 34.62
CA PHE A 49 -12.15 0.31 35.22
C PHE A 49 -12.20 0.52 36.73
N SER A 50 -11.11 0.16 37.42
CA SER A 50 -10.98 0.29 38.88
C SER A 50 -10.94 1.74 39.39
N ARG A 51 -10.73 2.72 38.49
CA ARG A 51 -10.69 4.15 38.79
C ARG A 51 -11.18 4.97 37.58
N PRO A 52 -11.56 6.25 37.75
CA PRO A 52 -11.75 7.15 36.62
C PRO A 52 -10.43 7.40 35.88
N LEU A 53 -10.54 7.63 34.58
CA LEU A 53 -9.41 7.98 33.71
C LEU A 53 -9.42 9.47 33.37
N ASN A 54 -8.24 10.04 33.14
CA ASN A 54 -8.10 11.38 32.56
C ASN A 54 -8.12 11.32 31.03
N VAL A 55 -8.29 12.48 30.37
CA VAL A 55 -8.34 12.57 28.91
C VAL A 55 -7.03 12.12 28.22
N GLU A 56 -5.88 12.28 28.87
CA GLU A 56 -4.59 11.80 28.34
C GLU A 56 -4.45 10.28 28.42
N GLU A 57 -5.21 9.63 29.31
CA GLU A 57 -5.18 8.19 29.58
C GLU A 57 -6.13 7.39 28.67
N ILE A 58 -6.97 8.08 27.89
CA ILE A 58 -7.92 7.46 26.95
C ILE A 58 -7.39 7.61 25.53
N LEU A 59 -6.76 6.56 25.01
CA LEU A 59 -6.24 6.54 23.65
C LEU A 59 -7.36 6.27 22.64
N VAL A 60 -7.53 7.18 21.69
CA VAL A 60 -8.39 6.98 20.52
C VAL A 60 -7.59 7.21 19.24
N VAL A 61 -7.64 6.23 18.33
CA VAL A 61 -6.93 6.29 17.05
C VAL A 61 -7.88 6.19 15.87
N THR A 62 -7.62 6.94 14.79
CA THR A 62 -8.38 6.90 13.55
C THR A 62 -7.49 7.07 12.32
N PHE A 63 -8.05 6.92 11.12
CA PHE A 63 -7.29 6.94 9.86
C PHE A 63 -6.93 8.35 9.39
N THR A 64 -7.82 9.34 9.59
CA THR A 64 -7.68 10.66 8.98
C THR A 64 -7.65 11.78 10.01
N GLU A 65 -6.92 12.86 9.71
CA GLU A 65 -6.83 14.05 10.56
C GLU A 65 -8.18 14.77 10.69
N MET A 66 -9.00 14.73 9.64
CA MET A 66 -10.35 15.27 9.72
C MET A 66 -11.21 14.49 10.73
N ALA A 67 -11.04 13.17 10.81
CA ALA A 67 -11.78 12.35 11.76
C ALA A 67 -11.31 12.54 13.20
N THR A 68 -10.02 12.83 13.44
CA THR A 68 -9.54 13.17 14.79
C THR A 68 -10.16 14.47 15.28
N GLU A 69 -10.18 15.50 14.43
CA GLU A 69 -10.72 16.81 14.79
C GLU A 69 -12.25 16.78 14.96
N ASP A 70 -12.97 16.08 14.07
CA ASP A 70 -14.41 15.87 14.23
C ASP A 70 -14.74 15.11 15.52
N LEU A 71 -13.94 14.10 15.87
CA LEU A 71 -14.14 13.34 17.10
C LEU A 71 -13.86 14.17 18.35
N LYS A 72 -12.76 14.93 18.39
CA LYS A 72 -12.45 15.88 19.47
C LYS A 72 -13.59 16.88 19.67
N ARG A 73 -14.08 17.48 18.58
CA ARG A 73 -15.21 18.42 18.62
C ARG A 73 -16.45 17.78 19.23
N LYS A 74 -16.83 16.59 18.78
CA LYS A 74 -18.01 15.89 19.29
C LYS A 74 -17.88 15.46 20.75
N ILE A 75 -16.68 15.06 21.19
CA ILE A 75 -16.42 14.77 22.61
C ILE A 75 -16.55 16.04 23.44
N ARG A 76 -16.02 17.17 22.97
CA ARG A 76 -16.17 18.48 23.63
C ARG A 76 -17.64 18.84 23.80
N GLU A 77 -18.41 18.82 22.72
CA GLU A 77 -19.85 19.12 22.73
C GLU A 77 -20.59 18.23 23.73
N ARG A 78 -20.24 16.94 23.78
CA ARG A 78 -20.85 15.98 24.70
C ARG A 78 -20.46 16.22 26.16
N LEU A 79 -19.21 16.62 26.43
CA LEU A 79 -18.76 17.01 27.78
C LEU A 79 -19.51 18.26 28.25
N THR A 80 -19.55 19.32 27.44
CA THR A 80 -20.25 20.57 27.76
C THR A 80 -21.73 20.30 28.04
N ALA A 81 -22.39 19.49 27.21
CA ALA A 81 -23.78 19.11 27.42
C ALA A 81 -23.97 18.31 28.72
N ALA A 82 -23.10 17.35 29.02
CA ALA A 82 -23.16 16.58 30.26
C ALA A 82 -22.94 17.46 31.50
N ILE A 83 -22.01 18.43 31.45
CA ILE A 83 -21.78 19.40 32.53
C ILE A 83 -23.03 20.25 32.75
N SER A 84 -23.65 20.76 31.68
CA SER A 84 -24.87 21.56 31.76
C SER A 84 -26.01 20.78 32.42
N VAL A 85 -26.28 19.56 31.92
CA VAL A 85 -27.38 18.72 32.42
C VAL A 85 -27.17 18.30 33.88
N PHE A 86 -25.96 17.88 34.25
CA PHE A 86 -25.68 17.52 35.64
C PHE A 86 -25.70 18.73 36.59
N SER A 87 -25.31 19.93 36.12
CA SER A 87 -25.40 21.15 36.93
C SER A 87 -26.85 21.52 37.20
N GLU A 88 -27.70 21.47 36.17
CA GLU A 88 -29.13 21.73 36.33
C GLU A 88 -29.82 20.68 37.22
N TYR A 89 -29.46 19.40 37.06
CA TYR A 89 -29.95 18.33 37.92
C TYR A 89 -29.53 18.53 39.38
N TYR A 90 -28.30 18.97 39.63
CA TYR A 90 -27.81 19.24 40.98
C TYR A 90 -28.62 20.34 41.68
N GLU A 91 -28.99 21.40 40.96
CA GLU A 91 -29.77 22.52 41.50
C GLU A 91 -31.25 22.18 41.70
N LYS A 92 -31.89 21.56 40.71
CA LYS A 92 -33.36 21.37 40.69
C LYS A 92 -33.79 20.02 41.23
N GLN A 93 -32.88 19.03 41.31
CA GLN A 93 -33.16 17.66 41.71
C GLN A 93 -34.28 16.97 40.89
N ASN A 94 -34.56 17.47 39.68
CA ASN A 94 -35.61 16.95 38.80
C ASN A 94 -35.00 16.04 37.73
N LYS A 95 -35.43 14.76 37.68
CA LYS A 95 -34.97 13.79 36.68
C LYS A 95 -35.57 14.03 35.28
N GLU A 96 -36.61 14.84 35.15
CA GLU A 96 -37.21 15.18 33.85
C GLU A 96 -36.30 16.04 32.96
N ILE A 97 -35.19 16.56 33.50
CA ILE A 97 -34.18 17.31 32.74
C ILE A 97 -33.45 16.38 31.75
N PHE A 98 -33.31 15.10 32.09
CA PHE A 98 -32.70 14.12 31.19
C PHE A 98 -33.69 13.76 30.07
N THR A 99 -33.53 14.39 28.91
CA THR A 99 -34.39 14.17 27.74
C THR A 99 -33.59 13.77 26.50
N GLY A 100 -34.23 13.02 25.60
CA GLY A 100 -33.64 12.61 24.33
C GLY A 100 -32.30 11.89 24.49
N GLU A 101 -31.23 12.45 23.90
CA GLU A 101 -29.88 11.92 23.98
C GLU A 101 -29.26 11.96 25.41
N HIS A 102 -29.80 12.81 26.30
CA HIS A 102 -29.34 12.90 27.68
C HIS A 102 -29.94 11.81 28.58
N GLN A 103 -30.86 10.99 28.08
CA GLN A 103 -31.37 9.82 28.81
C GLN A 103 -30.24 8.89 29.26
N PHE A 104 -29.20 8.76 28.45
CA PHE A 104 -27.98 8.03 28.79
C PHE A 104 -27.33 8.53 30.09
N LEU A 105 -27.36 9.84 30.37
CA LEU A 105 -26.81 10.41 31.61
C LEU A 105 -27.67 10.04 32.83
N ALA A 106 -28.99 9.92 32.66
CA ALA A 106 -29.89 9.43 33.71
C ALA A 106 -29.57 7.98 34.08
N GLU A 107 -29.26 7.15 33.09
CA GLU A 107 -28.87 5.75 33.27
C GLU A 107 -27.52 5.60 33.99
N LEU A 108 -26.65 6.62 33.93
CA LEU A 108 -25.39 6.63 34.67
C LEU A 108 -25.56 7.01 36.14
N LEU A 109 -26.63 7.73 36.53
CA LEU A 109 -26.84 8.22 37.91
C LEU A 109 -26.64 7.16 39.00
N PRO A 110 -27.17 5.92 38.87
CA PRO A 110 -27.01 4.90 39.92
C PRO A 110 -25.56 4.45 40.14
N TYR A 111 -24.68 4.71 39.16
CA TYR A 111 -23.28 4.31 39.18
C TYR A 111 -22.34 5.44 39.60
N LEU A 112 -22.85 6.66 39.75
CA LEU A 112 -22.06 7.79 40.20
C LEU A 112 -21.95 7.79 41.71
N GLU A 113 -20.76 8.15 42.21
CA GLU A 113 -20.52 8.38 43.64
C GLU A 113 -21.36 9.56 44.13
N ASP A 114 -21.17 10.72 43.52
CA ASP A 114 -21.96 11.92 43.74
C ASP A 114 -21.87 12.86 42.52
N ILE A 115 -22.87 13.75 42.39
CA ILE A 115 -22.96 14.69 41.26
C ILE A 115 -21.87 15.76 41.31
N PRO A 116 -21.52 16.39 42.45
CA PRO A 116 -20.38 17.31 42.54
C PRO A 116 -19.06 16.72 42.04
N THR A 117 -18.73 15.48 42.41
CA THR A 117 -17.53 14.78 41.96
C THR A 117 -17.57 14.50 40.46
N ALA A 118 -18.72 14.04 39.94
CA ALA A 118 -18.92 13.86 38.50
C ALA A 118 -18.71 15.18 37.73
N LEU A 119 -19.32 16.28 38.19
CA LEU A 119 -19.14 17.61 37.62
C LEU A 119 -17.68 18.08 37.65
N ARG A 120 -16.97 17.85 38.76
CA ARG A 120 -15.54 18.18 38.87
C ARG A 120 -14.72 17.42 37.85
N ARG A 121 -14.95 16.10 37.71
CA ARG A 121 -14.25 15.25 36.72
C ARG A 121 -14.51 15.73 35.30
N LEU A 122 -15.78 16.01 34.96
CA LEU A 122 -16.15 16.49 33.62
C LEU A 122 -15.56 17.86 33.31
N LYS A 123 -15.60 18.82 34.24
CA LYS A 123 -15.01 20.16 34.05
C LYS A 123 -13.49 20.08 33.86
N LEU A 124 -12.80 19.23 34.62
CA LEU A 124 -11.37 18.99 34.42
C LEU A 124 -11.09 18.37 33.05
N ALA A 125 -11.90 17.40 32.62
CA ALA A 125 -11.78 16.79 31.31
C ALA A 125 -12.03 17.79 30.17
N GLU A 126 -13.02 18.68 30.31
CA GLU A 126 -13.30 19.74 29.33
C GLU A 126 -12.13 20.72 29.20
N GLN A 127 -11.56 21.16 30.33
CA GLN A 127 -10.39 22.07 30.36
C GLN A 127 -9.14 21.44 29.73
N ASN A 128 -8.93 20.14 29.96
CA ASN A 128 -7.74 19.43 29.47
C ASN A 128 -7.96 18.75 28.12
N LEU A 129 -9.09 18.96 27.44
CA LEU A 129 -9.43 18.19 26.24
C LEU A 129 -8.41 18.37 25.10
N ASP A 130 -7.71 19.50 25.04
CA ASP A 130 -6.63 19.71 24.05
C ASP A 130 -5.41 18.80 24.30
N LEU A 131 -5.26 18.27 25.51
CA LEU A 131 -4.26 17.25 25.86
C LEU A 131 -4.73 15.83 25.57
N ALA A 132 -5.98 15.63 25.14
CA ALA A 132 -6.55 14.31 24.93
C ALA A 132 -5.75 13.47 23.93
N SER A 133 -5.62 12.18 24.24
CA SER A 133 -4.88 11.21 23.42
C SER A 133 -5.68 10.75 22.19
N ILE A 134 -6.10 11.70 21.35
CA ILE A 134 -6.87 11.45 20.13
C ILE A 134 -5.99 11.75 18.91
N TYR A 135 -5.56 10.69 18.22
CA TYR A 135 -4.55 10.77 17.16
C TYR A 135 -4.98 10.03 15.90
N THR A 136 -4.30 10.32 14.79
CA THR A 136 -4.27 9.36 13.69
C THR A 136 -3.39 8.16 14.08
N ILE A 137 -3.59 7.01 13.43
CA ILE A 137 -2.74 5.82 13.64
C ILE A 137 -1.24 6.20 13.50
N HIS A 138 -0.90 6.90 12.43
CA HIS A 138 0.46 7.37 12.18
C HIS A 138 0.94 8.39 13.22
N GLY A 139 0.08 9.32 13.66
CA GLY A 139 0.40 10.28 14.70
C GLY A 139 0.73 9.62 16.03
N PHE A 140 -0.03 8.59 16.42
CA PHE A 140 0.23 7.79 17.61
C PHE A 140 1.55 7.03 17.51
N CYS A 141 1.78 6.29 16.41
CA CYS A 141 3.03 5.57 16.19
C CYS A 141 4.26 6.49 16.26
N ARG A 142 4.18 7.66 15.62
CA ARG A 142 5.25 8.67 15.68
C ARG A 142 5.50 9.14 17.10
N ARG A 143 4.45 9.42 17.88
CA ARG A 143 4.57 9.83 19.29
C ARG A 143 5.26 8.75 20.12
N MET A 144 4.89 7.48 19.96
CA MET A 144 5.51 6.35 20.67
C MET A 144 6.99 6.21 20.31
N LEU A 145 7.34 6.29 19.03
CA LEU A 145 8.74 6.23 18.57
C LEU A 145 9.59 7.35 19.16
N MET A 146 9.03 8.56 19.27
CA MET A 146 9.72 9.72 19.84
C MET A 146 9.86 9.63 21.36
N GLN A 147 8.82 9.21 22.08
CA GLN A 147 8.85 9.06 23.54
C GLN A 147 9.81 7.96 24.00
N HIS A 148 9.99 6.92 23.18
CA HIS A 148 10.91 5.81 23.44
C HIS A 148 12.12 5.79 22.49
N ALA A 149 12.54 6.96 21.97
CA ALA A 149 13.61 7.09 20.98
C ALA A 149 14.92 6.39 21.41
N PHE A 150 15.24 6.45 22.71
CA PHE A 150 16.41 5.78 23.26
C PHE A 150 16.33 4.25 23.16
N ASN A 151 15.15 3.68 23.40
CA ASN A 151 14.93 2.23 23.34
C ASN A 151 14.73 1.74 21.89
N SER A 152 14.23 2.60 21.00
CA SER A 152 13.98 2.24 19.60
C SER A 152 15.22 2.38 18.71
N GLY A 153 16.30 3.03 19.19
CA GLY A 153 17.50 3.32 18.39
C GLY A 153 17.24 4.33 17.26
N VAL A 154 16.06 4.95 17.26
CA VAL A 154 15.62 5.82 16.19
C VAL A 154 16.03 7.27 16.49
N HIS A 155 16.64 7.93 15.50
CA HIS A 155 17.04 9.33 15.63
C HIS A 155 15.84 10.24 15.98
N PHE A 156 16.04 11.17 16.93
CA PHE A 156 15.01 12.13 17.38
C PHE A 156 14.40 12.97 16.24
N ASN A 157 15.05 13.07 15.08
CA ASN A 157 14.58 13.80 13.91
C ASN A 157 14.07 12.88 12.78
N LEU A 158 13.12 12.00 13.09
CA LEU A 158 12.38 11.29 12.03
C LEU A 158 11.49 12.26 11.25
N LYS A 159 11.78 12.38 9.96
CA LYS A 159 10.87 13.00 8.99
C LYS A 159 9.99 11.92 8.38
N LEU A 160 8.68 12.04 8.55
CA LEU A 160 7.73 11.16 7.86
C LEU A 160 7.70 11.54 6.38
N LEU A 161 8.16 10.63 5.52
CA LEU A 161 8.00 10.75 4.08
C LEU A 161 6.65 10.13 3.69
N LYS A 162 5.70 10.98 3.28
CA LYS A 162 4.37 10.54 2.83
C LYS A 162 4.41 9.94 1.43
N ASP A 163 5.33 10.45 0.61
CA ASP A 163 5.59 9.98 -0.74
C ASP A 163 7.07 9.62 -0.84
N GLN A 164 7.33 8.41 -1.33
CA GLN A 164 8.67 7.85 -1.51
C GLN A 164 9.06 7.79 -2.99
N SER A 165 8.20 8.26 -3.91
CA SER A 165 8.39 8.15 -5.35
C SER A 165 9.72 8.77 -5.81
N ASP A 166 10.07 9.96 -5.30
CA ASP A 166 11.33 10.62 -5.64
C ASP A 166 12.55 9.83 -5.17
N LEU A 167 12.47 9.20 -4.00
CA LEU A 167 13.54 8.37 -3.45
C LEU A 167 13.71 7.08 -4.24
N LEU A 168 12.60 6.44 -4.62
CA LEU A 168 12.61 5.25 -5.46
C LEU A 168 13.19 5.56 -6.84
N LYS A 169 12.82 6.70 -7.45
CA LYS A 169 13.40 7.17 -8.71
C LYS A 169 14.89 7.42 -8.60
N GLN A 170 15.34 8.05 -7.51
CA GLN A 170 16.77 8.23 -7.27
C GLN A 170 17.49 6.89 -7.19
N PHE A 171 16.95 5.94 -6.42
CA PHE A 171 17.51 4.59 -6.26
C PHE A 171 17.55 3.81 -7.59
N ALA A 172 16.47 3.81 -8.37
CA ALA A 172 16.44 3.16 -9.68
C ALA A 172 17.49 3.72 -10.64
N ASN A 173 17.67 5.04 -10.65
CA ASN A 173 18.70 5.69 -11.46
C ASN A 173 20.13 5.36 -10.96
N GLU A 174 20.35 5.30 -9.65
CA GLU A 174 21.63 4.88 -9.06
C GLU A 174 21.97 3.43 -9.42
N PHE A 175 21.03 2.52 -9.21
CA PHE A 175 21.14 1.11 -9.58
C PHE A 175 21.48 0.93 -11.07
N TRP A 176 20.81 1.69 -11.95
CA TRP A 176 21.07 1.64 -13.38
C TRP A 176 22.49 2.10 -13.74
N ARG A 177 22.97 3.18 -13.10
CA ARG A 177 24.34 3.68 -13.29
C ARG A 177 25.38 2.68 -12.82
N GLU A 178 25.14 2.04 -11.69
CA GLU A 178 26.08 1.09 -11.10
C GLU A 178 26.20 -0.20 -11.92
N HIS A 179 25.07 -0.75 -12.38
CA HIS A 179 25.04 -2.08 -12.99
C HIS A 179 25.03 -2.10 -14.51
N PHE A 180 24.55 -1.05 -15.18
CA PHE A 180 24.35 -1.07 -16.64
C PHE A 180 25.26 -0.14 -17.45
N TYR A 181 25.80 0.94 -16.86
CA TYR A 181 26.61 1.90 -17.63
C TYR A 181 27.99 1.36 -18.04
N SER A 182 28.56 0.44 -17.25
CA SER A 182 29.84 -0.21 -17.52
C SER A 182 29.74 -1.35 -18.55
N GLN A 183 28.52 -1.72 -18.98
CA GLN A 183 28.30 -2.86 -19.86
C GLN A 183 28.76 -2.57 -21.30
N PRO A 184 29.25 -3.58 -22.03
CA PRO A 184 29.52 -3.48 -23.47
C PRO A 184 28.29 -3.01 -24.26
N PHE A 185 28.53 -2.35 -25.39
CA PHE A 185 27.48 -1.74 -26.23
C PHE A 185 26.36 -2.72 -26.60
N GLU A 186 26.72 -3.97 -26.91
CA GLU A 186 25.76 -4.99 -27.34
C GLU A 186 24.81 -5.40 -26.20
N ILE A 187 25.34 -5.50 -24.98
CA ILE A 187 24.56 -5.80 -23.78
C ILE A 187 23.71 -4.58 -23.40
N ALA A 188 24.27 -3.36 -23.48
CA ALA A 188 23.53 -2.13 -23.24
C ALA A 188 22.36 -1.94 -24.22
N ASN A 189 22.54 -2.29 -25.50
CA ASN A 189 21.48 -2.26 -26.50
C ASN A 189 20.38 -3.29 -26.20
N PHE A 190 20.74 -4.49 -25.74
CA PHE A 190 19.77 -5.47 -25.27
C PHE A 190 18.97 -4.94 -24.07
N ILE A 191 19.66 -4.41 -23.05
CA ILE A 191 19.03 -3.80 -21.86
C ILE A 191 18.07 -2.69 -22.28
N SER A 192 18.49 -1.77 -23.17
CA SER A 192 17.65 -0.67 -23.64
C SER A 192 16.43 -1.14 -24.42
N LYS A 193 16.52 -2.24 -25.18
CA LYS A 193 15.39 -2.80 -25.94
C LYS A 193 14.39 -3.54 -25.04
N GLU A 194 14.89 -4.31 -24.07
CA GLU A 194 14.05 -5.18 -23.23
C GLU A 194 13.51 -4.47 -21.99
N LEU A 195 14.35 -3.67 -21.31
CA LEU A 195 14.01 -2.99 -20.07
C LEU A 195 13.64 -1.52 -20.29
N GLY A 196 13.96 -0.93 -21.45
CA GLY A 196 13.65 0.46 -21.75
C GLY A 196 14.48 1.43 -20.91
N SER A 197 13.85 2.00 -19.89
CA SER A 197 14.43 2.99 -18.99
C SER A 197 14.29 2.61 -17.50
N PRO A 198 15.05 3.27 -16.60
CA PRO A 198 14.89 3.07 -15.16
C PRO A 198 13.46 3.32 -14.66
N ASP A 199 12.77 4.31 -15.22
CA ASP A 199 11.39 4.65 -14.85
C ASP A 199 10.41 3.55 -15.29
N ASP A 200 10.63 2.94 -16.47
CA ASP A 200 9.79 1.85 -16.97
C ASP A 200 9.86 0.64 -16.04
N VAL A 201 11.09 0.23 -15.65
CA VAL A 201 11.29 -0.90 -14.73
C VAL A 201 10.70 -0.60 -13.35
N LEU A 202 10.91 0.62 -12.84
CA LEU A 202 10.36 1.02 -11.56
C LEU A 202 8.82 0.98 -11.56
N SER A 203 8.17 1.42 -12.64
CA SER A 203 6.70 1.36 -12.75
C SER A 203 6.13 -0.07 -12.71
N ILE A 204 6.89 -1.05 -13.20
CA ILE A 204 6.53 -2.47 -13.14
C ILE A 204 6.67 -2.98 -11.70
N LEU A 205 7.77 -2.63 -11.04
CA LEU A 205 8.10 -3.11 -9.70
C LEU A 205 7.31 -2.43 -8.58
N GLU A 206 6.85 -1.18 -8.77
CA GLU A 206 6.18 -0.38 -7.74
C GLU A 206 5.06 -1.14 -7.02
N SER A 207 4.26 -1.91 -7.76
CA SER A 207 3.13 -2.65 -7.20
C SER A 207 3.53 -3.87 -6.35
N ASP A 208 4.78 -4.32 -6.47
CA ASP A 208 5.30 -5.55 -5.88
C ASP A 208 6.43 -5.31 -4.86
N LEU A 209 6.98 -4.10 -4.76
CA LEU A 209 8.03 -3.75 -3.78
C LEU A 209 7.66 -4.05 -2.31
N ASN A 210 6.36 -4.04 -1.97
CA ASN A 210 5.87 -4.31 -0.62
C ASN A 210 5.40 -5.77 -0.42
N LYS A 211 5.63 -6.65 -1.39
CA LYS A 211 5.20 -8.05 -1.34
C LYS A 211 6.42 -8.97 -1.32
N ASP A 212 6.24 -10.13 -0.71
CA ASP A 212 7.19 -11.24 -0.90
C ASP A 212 6.99 -11.80 -2.31
N VAL A 213 7.80 -11.33 -3.25
CA VAL A 213 7.74 -11.77 -4.65
C VAL A 213 8.41 -13.14 -4.77
N SER A 214 7.62 -14.16 -5.06
CA SER A 214 8.13 -15.47 -5.49
C SER A 214 8.12 -15.55 -7.00
N VAL A 215 9.29 -15.40 -7.63
CA VAL A 215 9.41 -15.51 -9.09
C VAL A 215 9.47 -16.98 -9.49
N ALA A 216 8.45 -17.47 -10.19
CA ALA A 216 8.49 -18.77 -10.84
C ALA A 216 9.40 -18.69 -12.07
N THR A 217 10.63 -19.19 -11.96
CA THR A 217 11.59 -19.25 -13.07
C THR A 217 12.01 -20.70 -13.32
N ASP A 218 12.12 -21.06 -14.61
CA ASP A 218 12.59 -22.38 -15.03
C ASP A 218 14.07 -22.62 -14.66
N ASN A 219 14.79 -21.56 -14.29
CA ASN A 219 16.21 -21.61 -13.98
C ASN A 219 16.55 -20.81 -12.72
N GLN A 220 16.13 -21.32 -11.56
CA GLN A 220 16.33 -20.66 -10.26
C GLN A 220 17.81 -20.29 -9.97
N GLN A 221 18.76 -21.01 -10.56
CA GLN A 221 20.19 -20.71 -10.44
C GLN A 221 20.59 -19.36 -11.04
N SER A 222 19.79 -18.79 -11.95
CA SER A 222 20.07 -17.46 -12.50
C SER A 222 19.78 -16.35 -11.50
N LEU A 223 18.90 -16.58 -10.51
CA LEU A 223 18.55 -15.60 -9.48
C LEU A 223 19.64 -15.45 -8.41
N SER A 224 20.56 -16.41 -8.31
CA SER A 224 21.69 -16.35 -7.36
C SER A 224 22.98 -15.78 -7.97
N LEU A 225 22.98 -15.47 -9.28
CA LEU A 225 24.13 -14.86 -9.94
C LEU A 225 24.13 -13.34 -9.71
N SER A 226 25.31 -12.73 -9.76
CA SER A 226 25.40 -11.28 -9.90
C SER A 226 24.80 -10.84 -11.24
N ILE A 227 24.32 -9.58 -11.32
CA ILE A 227 23.74 -9.03 -12.54
C ILE A 227 24.73 -9.10 -13.71
N ASP A 228 26.01 -8.82 -13.46
CA ASP A 228 27.05 -8.89 -14.48
C ASP A 228 27.24 -10.30 -15.02
N GLU A 229 27.37 -11.30 -14.13
CA GLU A 229 27.50 -12.69 -14.54
C GLU A 229 26.26 -13.20 -15.27
N PHE A 230 25.08 -12.79 -14.81
CA PHE A 230 23.83 -13.10 -15.47
C PHE A 230 23.79 -12.53 -16.88
N LEU A 231 24.09 -11.24 -17.07
CA LEU A 231 24.10 -10.58 -18.37
C LEU A 231 25.13 -11.20 -19.32
N GLN A 232 26.34 -11.48 -18.82
CA GLN A 232 27.39 -12.11 -19.62
C GLN A 232 27.03 -13.52 -20.08
N LYS A 233 26.47 -14.35 -19.19
CA LYS A 233 26.07 -15.74 -19.53
C LYS A 233 24.82 -15.78 -20.40
N SER A 234 23.79 -15.00 -20.07
CA SER A 234 22.50 -15.08 -20.76
C SER A 234 22.49 -14.33 -22.09
N VAL A 235 23.11 -13.16 -22.16
CA VAL A 235 23.11 -12.27 -23.33
C VAL A 235 24.42 -12.39 -24.09
N GLY A 236 25.56 -12.35 -23.40
CA GLY A 236 26.88 -12.37 -24.02
C GLY A 236 27.15 -13.61 -24.88
N GLU A 237 26.79 -14.81 -24.41
CA GLU A 237 26.95 -16.05 -25.19
C GLU A 237 26.06 -16.08 -26.44
N ARG A 238 24.81 -15.62 -26.32
CA ARG A 238 23.88 -15.53 -27.46
C ARG A 238 24.36 -14.53 -28.50
N LEU A 239 24.86 -13.38 -28.06
CA LEU A 239 25.41 -12.36 -28.95
C LEU A 239 26.63 -12.88 -29.73
N LYS A 240 27.55 -13.58 -29.06
CA LYS A 240 28.70 -14.24 -29.73
C LYS A 240 28.25 -15.25 -30.80
N ALA A 241 27.22 -16.04 -30.50
CA ALA A 241 26.67 -16.99 -31.46
C ALA A 241 26.03 -16.29 -32.67
N VAL A 242 25.28 -15.20 -32.44
CA VAL A 242 24.69 -14.39 -33.51
C VAL A 242 25.78 -13.75 -34.36
N GLU A 243 26.85 -13.22 -33.77
CA GLU A 243 27.96 -12.62 -34.50
C GLU A 243 28.72 -13.64 -35.33
N ALA A 244 29.01 -14.82 -34.78
CA ALA A 244 29.59 -15.94 -35.52
C ALA A 244 28.71 -16.35 -36.71
N LEU A 245 27.38 -16.36 -36.53
CA LEU A 245 26.44 -16.65 -37.60
C LEU A 245 26.43 -15.54 -38.67
N LYS A 246 26.51 -14.26 -38.29
CA LYS A 246 26.62 -13.16 -39.27
C LYS A 246 27.89 -13.30 -40.12
N VAL A 247 29.03 -13.61 -39.49
CA VAL A 247 30.30 -13.83 -40.19
C VAL A 247 30.21 -15.04 -41.12
N PHE A 248 29.66 -16.15 -40.63
CA PHE A 248 29.42 -17.34 -41.46
C PHE A 248 28.50 -17.04 -42.64
N TRP A 249 27.40 -16.32 -42.39
CA TRP A 249 26.45 -15.92 -43.43
C TRP A 249 27.15 -15.10 -44.50
N LEU A 250 27.82 -14.00 -44.13
CA LEU A 250 28.56 -13.11 -45.04
C LEU A 250 29.60 -13.85 -45.89
N LYS A 251 30.30 -14.83 -45.32
CA LYS A 251 31.31 -15.63 -46.03
C LYS A 251 30.69 -16.59 -47.05
N ASN A 252 29.50 -17.12 -46.77
CA ASN A 252 28.85 -18.15 -47.58
C ASN A 252 27.62 -17.62 -48.32
N VAL A 253 27.46 -16.29 -48.44
CA VAL A 253 26.31 -15.64 -49.06
C VAL A 253 26.04 -16.21 -50.46
N ASP A 254 27.08 -16.32 -51.30
CA ASP A 254 26.92 -16.74 -52.69
C ASP A 254 26.49 -18.21 -52.79
N GLU A 255 27.05 -19.09 -51.96
CA GLU A 255 26.74 -20.53 -51.94
C GLU A 255 25.36 -20.81 -51.31
N ILE A 256 25.01 -20.10 -50.24
CA ILE A 256 23.67 -20.19 -49.65
C ILE A 256 22.63 -19.64 -50.63
N SER A 257 22.95 -18.54 -51.34
CA SER A 257 22.05 -17.96 -52.33
C SER A 257 21.84 -18.88 -53.53
N SER A 258 22.88 -19.61 -53.98
CA SER A 258 22.78 -20.53 -55.10
C SER A 258 21.91 -21.74 -54.74
N ILE A 259 22.07 -22.31 -53.54
CA ILE A 259 21.22 -23.40 -53.02
C ILE A 259 19.76 -22.94 -52.91
N ILE A 260 19.51 -21.75 -52.36
CA ILE A 260 18.15 -21.19 -52.25
C ILE A 260 17.55 -20.94 -53.64
N MET A 261 18.32 -20.40 -54.59
CA MET A 261 17.86 -20.16 -55.95
C MET A 261 17.58 -21.47 -56.70
N GLU A 262 18.44 -22.49 -56.53
CA GLU A 262 18.27 -23.81 -57.12
C GLU A 262 16.97 -24.48 -56.64
N GLU A 263 16.69 -24.38 -55.33
CA GLU A 263 15.47 -24.91 -54.73
C GLU A 263 14.21 -24.14 -55.13
N ILE A 264 14.32 -22.82 -55.35
CA ILE A 264 13.24 -21.97 -55.90
C ILE A 264 12.97 -22.26 -57.40
N THR A 265 13.94 -22.86 -58.10
CA THR A 265 13.81 -23.26 -59.51
C THR A 265 13.32 -24.70 -59.72
N LYS A 266 13.38 -25.57 -58.70
CA LYS A 266 12.76 -26.90 -58.77
C LYS A 266 11.24 -26.78 -58.81
N ASP A 267 10.64 -27.22 -59.91
CA ASP A 267 9.18 -27.30 -60.02
C ASP A 267 8.72 -28.65 -59.45
N TYR A 268 8.23 -28.61 -58.21
CA TYR A 268 7.65 -29.79 -57.57
C TYR A 268 6.38 -30.24 -58.31
N PRO A 269 6.19 -31.55 -58.57
CA PRO A 269 4.98 -32.04 -59.21
C PRO A 269 3.74 -31.64 -58.38
N LYS A 270 2.75 -31.05 -59.05
CA LYS A 270 1.53 -30.50 -58.46
C LYS A 270 0.82 -31.55 -57.60
N ILE A 271 0.86 -31.39 -56.27
CA ILE A 271 -0.16 -31.97 -55.39
C ILE A 271 -1.30 -30.94 -55.28
N SER A 272 -2.43 -31.31 -55.89
CA SER A 272 -3.80 -30.76 -55.77
C SER A 272 -3.99 -29.26 -55.45
N SER A 273 -4.36 -28.52 -56.50
CA SER A 273 -5.30 -27.38 -56.56
C SER A 273 -5.60 -26.58 -55.28
N ASN A 274 -4.79 -25.55 -55.00
CA ASN A 274 -5.27 -24.23 -54.52
C ASN A 274 -4.19 -23.11 -54.49
N LEU A 275 -3.10 -23.21 -55.28
CA LEU A 275 -1.97 -22.26 -55.21
C LEU A 275 -1.53 -21.63 -56.54
N SER A 276 -2.40 -21.57 -57.55
CA SER A 276 -2.06 -20.97 -58.84
C SER A 276 -1.96 -19.44 -58.85
N ILE A 277 -2.46 -18.73 -57.82
CA ILE A 277 -2.43 -17.26 -57.75
C ILE A 277 -1.19 -16.72 -57.00
N VAL A 278 -0.40 -17.58 -56.36
CA VAL A 278 0.66 -17.15 -55.41
C VAL A 278 2.08 -17.20 -56.02
N LYS A 279 2.26 -17.81 -57.20
CA LYS A 279 3.60 -18.13 -57.74
C LYS A 279 4.39 -16.92 -58.28
N SER A 280 3.77 -15.89 -58.85
CA SER A 280 4.53 -14.74 -59.43
C SER A 280 4.87 -13.67 -58.40
N THR A 281 3.97 -13.39 -57.46
CA THR A 281 4.15 -12.35 -56.43
C THR A 281 5.13 -12.77 -55.34
N LYS A 282 5.12 -14.05 -54.91
CA LYS A 282 6.10 -14.54 -53.91
C LYS A 282 7.53 -14.61 -54.44
N LYS A 283 7.74 -14.92 -55.73
CA LYS A 283 9.09 -15.06 -56.31
C LYS A 283 9.83 -13.72 -56.37
N ASN A 284 9.12 -12.64 -56.70
CA ASN A 284 9.68 -11.28 -56.70
C ASN A 284 9.86 -10.72 -55.28
N VAL A 285 8.95 -10.98 -54.35
CA VAL A 285 9.08 -10.56 -52.94
C VAL A 285 10.22 -11.31 -52.23
N LEU A 286 10.38 -12.60 -52.47
CA LEU A 286 11.51 -13.40 -51.97
C LEU A 286 12.83 -12.94 -52.60
N LYS A 287 12.88 -12.66 -53.90
CA LYS A 287 14.08 -12.06 -54.54
C LYS A 287 14.42 -10.69 -53.95
N HIS A 288 13.43 -9.86 -53.65
CA HIS A 288 13.65 -8.53 -53.08
C HIS A 288 14.08 -8.59 -51.62
N GLY A 289 13.53 -9.53 -50.84
CA GLY A 289 13.92 -9.82 -49.45
C GLY A 289 15.31 -10.45 -49.36
N LEU A 290 15.64 -11.38 -50.27
CA LEU A 290 16.98 -11.93 -50.43
C LEU A 290 17.98 -10.84 -50.81
N ASN A 291 17.69 -9.96 -51.76
CA ASN A 291 18.61 -8.84 -52.08
C ASN A 291 18.84 -7.88 -50.90
N ARG A 292 17.84 -7.67 -50.03
CA ARG A 292 18.03 -6.90 -48.78
C ARG A 292 18.85 -7.65 -47.72
N LEU A 293 18.73 -8.98 -47.67
CA LEU A 293 19.55 -9.87 -46.83
C LEU A 293 21.00 -9.99 -47.34
N MET A 294 21.22 -10.05 -48.65
CA MET A 294 22.53 -10.10 -49.31
C MET A 294 23.30 -8.79 -49.13
N ASN A 295 22.58 -7.65 -49.07
CA ASN A 295 23.17 -6.32 -48.85
C ASN A 295 23.28 -5.92 -47.37
N GLY A 296 23.04 -6.84 -46.43
CA GLY A 296 23.22 -6.61 -44.98
C GLY A 296 22.20 -5.65 -44.33
N GLN A 297 21.15 -5.22 -45.03
CA GLN A 297 20.24 -4.15 -44.56
C GLN A 297 19.18 -4.60 -43.56
N ILE A 298 19.06 -5.89 -43.24
CA ILE A 298 18.02 -6.44 -42.35
C ILE A 298 18.56 -6.83 -40.97
N ILE A 299 19.88 -6.77 -40.74
CA ILE A 299 20.49 -7.21 -39.49
C ILE A 299 20.84 -6.02 -38.59
N HIS A 300 19.82 -5.28 -38.13
CA HIS A 300 19.90 -4.23 -37.10
C HIS A 300 18.89 -4.47 -35.98
#